data_AF-A0A920YM19-F1
#
_entry.id   AF-A0A920YM19-F1
#
_cell.length_a   1.000
_cell.length_b   1.000
_cell.length_c   1.000
_cell.angle_alpha   90.00
_cell.angle_beta   90.00
_cell.angle_gamma   90.00
#
_symmetry.space_group_name_H-M   'P 1'
#
loop_
_entity.id
_entity.type
_entity.pdbx_description
1 polymer ?
#
loop_
_entity_poly.entity_id
_entity_poly.type
_entity_poly.pdbx_seq_one_letter_code
_entity_poly.pdbx_strand_id
1 'polypeptide(L)'
;MAFVINTIAPASPSNITYAQFLEQMGLSMRNAKDALKDNRVAATFNGKPIPYSYIVLKSIHMAEAAEASNHKVPDRSAVLQAVLRDQAYIDLAEELNLMPSEEDLTEYLEWQLQGVEQADNKNELATFFQTAGISPREYFFEYARPFYLLDLVNRNLMSHYQAHNPRLENEPEKDYYERIAKLIKETVDKKLRESKVEVKGTS
;
A
#
# COMPACT_ATOMS: atom_id res chain seq x y z
N MET A 1 11.27 -15.25 6.96
CA MET A 1 10.76 -14.18 7.86
C MET A 1 11.19 -12.84 7.25
N ALA A 2 10.46 -12.35 6.24
CA ALA A 2 10.79 -11.12 5.52
C ALA A 2 9.50 -10.47 5.04
N PHE A 3 8.96 -9.52 5.82
CA PHE A 3 7.70 -8.83 5.48
C PHE A 3 7.73 -7.32 5.73
N VAL A 4 8.83 -6.79 6.28
CA VAL A 4 9.06 -5.35 6.45
C VAL A 4 9.36 -4.66 5.11
N ILE A 5 9.71 -5.44 4.08
CA ILE A 5 10.36 -4.94 2.86
C ILE A 5 9.39 -4.73 1.68
N ASN A 6 8.16 -5.27 1.67
CA ASN A 6 7.31 -5.20 0.47
C ASN A 6 6.61 -3.85 0.22
N THR A 7 6.44 -2.99 1.22
CA THR A 7 5.80 -1.67 1.04
C THR A 7 6.78 -0.56 0.67
N ILE A 8 8.09 -0.80 0.87
CA ILE A 8 9.18 0.15 0.68
C ILE A 8 10.25 -0.44 -0.26
N ALA A 9 10.06 -1.61 -0.86
CA ALA A 9 11.01 -2.11 -1.86
C ALA A 9 10.63 -1.64 -3.27
N PRO A 10 11.61 -1.22 -4.09
CA PRO A 10 11.36 -1.05 -5.51
C PRO A 10 10.97 -2.39 -6.14
N ALA A 11 10.15 -2.35 -7.18
CA ALA A 11 9.90 -3.55 -7.99
C ALA A 11 11.20 -3.96 -8.70
N SER A 12 11.63 -5.21 -8.54
CA SER A 12 12.79 -5.73 -9.26
C SER A 12 12.54 -5.78 -10.78
N PRO A 13 13.51 -5.37 -11.62
CA PRO A 13 14.86 -4.88 -11.29
C PRO A 13 14.91 -3.37 -10.97
N SER A 14 15.79 -2.99 -10.03
CA SER A 14 16.14 -1.61 -9.63
C SER A 14 17.55 -1.25 -10.13
N ASN A 15 17.76 0.01 -10.53
CA ASN A 15 19.05 0.56 -10.95
C ASN A 15 19.84 1.21 -9.80
N ILE A 16 19.24 1.30 -8.62
CA ILE A 16 19.84 1.84 -7.41
C ILE A 16 19.88 0.78 -6.30
N THR A 17 20.77 0.95 -5.33
CA THR A 17 20.81 0.09 -4.14
C THR A 17 19.57 0.32 -3.27
N TYR A 18 19.24 -0.66 -2.44
CA TYR A 18 18.12 -0.52 -1.50
C TYR A 18 18.31 0.63 -0.51
N ALA A 19 19.55 0.89 -0.05
CA ALA A 19 19.87 2.03 0.78
C ALA A 19 19.63 3.39 0.07
N GLN A 20 20.02 3.50 -1.21
CA GLN A 20 19.77 4.71 -2.02
C GLN A 20 18.27 4.95 -2.21
N PHE A 21 17.51 3.88 -2.47
CA PHE A 21 16.06 3.96 -2.55
C PHE A 21 15.44 4.50 -1.25
N LEU A 22 15.86 3.96 -0.11
CA LEU A 22 15.37 4.36 1.21
C LEU A 22 15.71 5.83 1.55
N GLU A 23 16.89 6.29 1.17
CA GLU A 23 17.29 7.69 1.32
C GLU A 23 16.43 8.62 0.46
N GLN A 24 16.24 8.30 -0.83
CA GLN A 24 15.39 9.09 -1.74
C GLN A 24 13.96 9.19 -1.23
N MET A 25 13.38 8.05 -0.83
CA MET A 25 12.04 8.02 -0.26
C MET A 25 11.92 8.84 1.04
N GLY A 26 12.95 8.79 1.89
CA GLY A 26 13.04 9.61 3.08
C GLY A 26 13.05 11.11 2.75
N LEU A 27 13.84 11.53 1.75
CA LEU A 27 13.89 12.92 1.29
C LEU A 27 12.54 13.39 0.75
N SER A 28 11.88 12.58 -0.08
CA SER A 28 10.56 12.90 -0.64
C SER A 28 9.50 13.05 0.45
N MET A 29 9.50 12.19 1.48
CA MET A 29 8.63 12.36 2.64
C MET A 29 8.94 13.63 3.43
N ARG A 30 10.22 13.94 3.68
CA ARG A 30 10.63 15.18 4.37
C ARG A 30 10.12 16.42 3.62
N ASN A 31 10.28 16.44 2.30
CA ASN A 31 9.86 17.55 1.45
C ASN A 31 8.33 17.71 1.41
N ALA A 32 7.59 16.62 1.62
CA ALA A 32 6.13 16.58 1.61
C ALA A 32 5.51 16.63 3.03
N LYS A 33 6.28 16.87 4.10
CA LYS A 33 5.84 16.72 5.49
C LYS A 33 4.50 17.41 5.82
N ASP A 34 4.26 18.61 5.27
CA ASP A 34 3.05 19.38 5.58
C ASP A 34 1.85 18.80 4.82
N ALA A 35 2.05 18.36 3.57
CA ALA A 35 1.04 17.70 2.76
C ALA A 35 0.68 16.30 3.28
N LEU A 36 1.64 15.59 3.89
CA LEU A 36 1.42 14.30 4.55
C LEU A 36 0.56 14.42 5.83
N LYS A 37 0.37 15.63 6.37
CA LYS A 37 -0.51 15.90 7.52
C LYS A 37 -1.84 16.53 7.12
N ASP A 38 -2.07 16.75 5.82
CA ASP A 38 -3.29 17.37 5.32
C ASP A 38 -4.43 16.34 5.22
N ASN A 39 -5.32 16.40 6.21
CA ASN A 39 -6.49 15.52 6.33
C ASN A 39 -7.72 16.03 5.58
N ARG A 40 -7.59 17.03 4.71
CA ARG A 40 -8.70 17.43 3.84
C ARG A 40 -9.12 16.26 2.97
N VAL A 41 -10.43 16.11 2.77
CA VAL A 41 -10.98 15.11 1.86
C VAL A 41 -10.66 15.53 0.43
N ALA A 42 -9.83 14.74 -0.25
CA ALA A 42 -9.44 14.98 -1.65
C ALA A 42 -10.40 14.31 -2.63
N ALA A 43 -10.95 13.16 -2.26
CA ALA A 43 -11.96 12.46 -3.04
C ALA A 43 -12.92 11.70 -2.12
N THR A 44 -14.03 11.25 -2.66
CA THR A 44 -14.89 10.23 -2.04
C THR A 44 -15.07 9.05 -2.98
N PHE A 45 -15.18 7.85 -2.41
CA PHE A 45 -15.46 6.61 -3.13
C PHE A 45 -16.64 5.92 -2.44
N ASN A 46 -17.76 5.79 -3.13
CA ASN A 46 -19.04 5.33 -2.57
C ASN A 46 -19.42 6.10 -1.28
N GLY A 47 -19.10 7.39 -1.23
CA GLY A 47 -19.35 8.27 -0.08
C GLY A 47 -18.29 8.20 1.03
N LYS A 48 -17.33 7.29 0.97
CA LYS A 48 -16.22 7.20 1.94
C LYS A 48 -15.13 8.22 1.63
N PRO A 49 -14.66 9.00 2.62
CA PRO A 49 -13.66 10.03 2.38
C PRO A 49 -12.27 9.42 2.13
N ILE A 50 -11.58 9.96 1.13
CA ILE A 50 -10.17 9.70 0.86
C ILE A 50 -9.39 10.95 1.25
N PRO A 51 -8.53 10.89 2.29
CA PRO A 51 -7.75 12.04 2.73
C PRO A 51 -6.64 12.37 1.73
N TYR A 52 -6.32 13.66 1.61
CA TYR A 52 -5.25 14.13 0.73
C TYR A 52 -3.88 13.56 1.11
N SER A 53 -3.60 13.46 2.42
CA SER A 53 -2.39 12.82 2.96
C SER A 53 -2.13 11.42 2.40
N TYR A 54 -3.17 10.61 2.19
CA TYR A 54 -3.04 9.27 1.60
C TYR A 54 -2.63 9.31 0.12
N ILE A 55 -3.20 10.25 -0.65
CA ILE A 55 -2.83 10.46 -2.06
C ILE A 55 -1.37 10.92 -2.16
N VAL A 56 -0.94 11.82 -1.27
CA VAL A 56 0.45 12.30 -1.20
C VAL A 56 1.40 11.15 -0.93
N LEU A 57 1.14 10.34 0.10
CA LEU A 57 2.00 9.22 0.43
C LEU A 57 2.03 8.18 -0.70
N LYS A 58 0.88 7.84 -1.30
CA LYS A 58 0.83 6.94 -2.46
C LYS A 58 1.64 7.49 -3.64
N SER A 59 1.57 8.79 -3.89
CA SER A 59 2.35 9.46 -4.93
C SER A 59 3.85 9.31 -4.71
N ILE A 60 4.33 9.46 -3.47
CA ILE A 60 5.76 9.28 -3.13
C ILE A 60 6.17 7.84 -3.43
N HIS A 61 5.50 6.84 -2.85
CA HIS A 61 5.85 5.43 -3.07
C HIS A 61 5.87 5.06 -4.56
N MET A 62 4.86 5.52 -5.33
CA MET A 62 4.75 5.22 -6.75
C MET A 62 5.83 5.93 -7.59
N ALA A 63 6.19 7.17 -7.24
CA ALA A 63 7.24 7.91 -7.92
C ALA A 63 8.61 7.29 -7.66
N GLU A 64 8.99 7.07 -6.40
CA GLU A 64 10.29 6.50 -6.05
C GLU A 64 10.47 5.09 -6.62
N ALA A 65 9.44 4.25 -6.57
CA ALA A 65 9.49 2.91 -7.17
C ALA A 65 9.67 2.98 -8.70
N ALA A 66 9.01 3.93 -9.36
CA ALA A 66 9.17 4.11 -10.81
C ALA A 66 10.58 4.60 -11.15
N GLU A 67 11.11 5.58 -10.42
CA GLU A 67 12.46 6.12 -10.64
C GLU A 67 13.54 5.06 -10.41
N ALA A 68 13.43 4.29 -9.32
CA ALA A 68 14.36 3.21 -9.02
C ALA A 68 14.43 2.15 -10.13
N SER A 69 13.30 1.85 -10.76
CA SER A 69 13.22 0.92 -11.90
C SER A 69 13.41 1.58 -13.27
N ASN A 70 13.74 2.88 -13.35
CA ASN A 70 13.83 3.66 -14.59
C ASN A 70 12.55 3.58 -15.46
N HIS A 71 11.40 3.56 -14.78
CA HIS A 71 10.08 3.65 -15.38
C HIS A 71 9.56 5.09 -15.34
N LYS A 72 8.55 5.37 -16.17
CA LYS A 72 7.89 6.67 -16.17
C LYS A 72 7.21 6.92 -14.82
N VAL A 73 7.53 8.04 -14.18
CA VAL A 73 6.86 8.51 -12.96
C VAL A 73 5.35 8.66 -13.23
N PRO A 74 4.48 8.04 -12.40
CA PRO A 74 3.04 8.15 -12.56
C PRO A 74 2.54 9.59 -12.40
N ASP A 75 1.62 10.01 -13.27
CA ASP A 75 0.96 11.30 -13.11
C ASP A 75 -0.11 11.26 -12.01
N ARG A 76 -0.68 12.42 -11.68
CA ARG A 76 -1.73 12.55 -10.65
C ARG A 76 -2.96 11.68 -10.93
N SER A 77 -3.31 11.45 -12.20
CA SER A 77 -4.45 10.60 -12.57
C SER A 77 -4.14 9.13 -12.27
N ALA A 78 -2.94 8.66 -12.62
CA ALA A 78 -2.48 7.31 -12.32
C ALA A 78 -2.41 7.05 -10.81
N VAL A 79 -1.93 8.01 -10.02
CA VAL A 79 -1.92 7.92 -8.55
C VAL A 79 -3.35 7.85 -7.99
N LEU A 80 -4.24 8.73 -8.44
CA LEU A 80 -5.64 8.71 -8.01
C LEU A 80 -6.31 7.38 -8.36
N GLN A 81 -6.10 6.86 -9.57
CA GLN A 81 -6.63 5.54 -9.97
C GLN A 81 -6.10 4.40 -9.11
N ALA A 82 -4.83 4.45 -8.68
CA ALA A 82 -4.29 3.47 -7.75
C ALA A 82 -4.98 3.57 -6.37
N VAL A 83 -5.19 4.78 -5.85
CA VAL A 83 -5.90 5.02 -4.58
C VAL A 83 -7.36 4.56 -4.66
N LEU A 84 -8.08 4.84 -5.75
CA LEU A 84 -9.45 4.37 -5.94
C LEU A 84 -9.52 2.84 -6.04
N ARG A 85 -8.51 2.20 -6.63
CA ARG A 85 -8.41 0.74 -6.63
C ARG A 85 -8.18 0.19 -5.22
N ASP A 86 -7.30 0.81 -4.43
CA ASP A 86 -7.08 0.43 -3.02
C ASP A 86 -8.39 0.50 -2.23
N GLN A 87 -9.21 1.54 -2.45
CA GLN A 87 -10.53 1.66 -1.81
C GLN A 87 -11.54 0.62 -2.31
N ALA A 88 -11.47 0.22 -3.59
CA ALA A 88 -12.32 -0.86 -4.12
C ALA A 88 -12.00 -2.24 -3.48
N TYR A 89 -10.74 -2.49 -3.09
CA TYR A 89 -10.38 -3.67 -2.29
C TYR A 89 -11.01 -3.61 -0.89
N ILE A 90 -10.95 -2.46 -0.23
CA ILE A 90 -11.55 -2.25 1.10
C ILE A 90 -13.07 -2.44 1.04
N ASP A 91 -13.74 -1.83 0.07
CA ASP A 91 -15.19 -1.99 -0.12
C ASP A 91 -15.57 -3.46 -0.38
N LEU A 92 -14.77 -4.20 -1.16
CA LEU A 92 -15.00 -5.64 -1.36
C LEU A 92 -14.85 -6.43 -0.06
N ALA A 93 -13.82 -6.15 0.73
CA ALA A 93 -13.62 -6.84 2.00
C ALA A 93 -14.75 -6.53 3.00
N GLU A 94 -15.24 -5.29 3.05
CA GLU A 94 -16.41 -4.94 3.87
C GLU A 94 -17.66 -5.72 3.47
N GLU A 95 -17.99 -5.77 2.18
CA GLU A 95 -19.18 -6.49 1.70
C GLU A 95 -19.13 -7.99 2.01
N LEU A 96 -17.92 -8.57 2.03
CA LEU A 96 -17.69 -9.97 2.35
C LEU A 96 -17.51 -10.22 3.85
N ASN A 97 -17.58 -9.19 4.70
CA ASN A 97 -17.29 -9.25 6.14
C ASN A 97 -15.87 -9.79 6.44
N LEU A 98 -14.88 -9.34 5.66
CA LEU A 98 -13.48 -9.74 5.73
C LEU A 98 -12.55 -8.61 6.22
N MET A 99 -13.11 -7.53 6.74
CA MET A 99 -12.30 -6.44 7.29
C MET A 99 -11.54 -6.91 8.53
N PRO A 100 -10.23 -6.61 8.62
CA PRO A 100 -9.50 -6.82 9.86
C PRO A 100 -10.07 -5.93 10.96
N SER A 101 -9.99 -6.40 12.21
CA SER A 101 -10.33 -5.56 13.35
C SER A 101 -9.25 -4.49 13.58
N GLU A 102 -9.60 -3.49 14.39
CA GLU A 102 -8.65 -2.46 14.83
C GLU A 102 -7.51 -3.05 15.67
N GLU A 103 -7.79 -4.13 16.41
CA GLU A 103 -6.80 -4.89 17.17
C GLU A 103 -5.83 -5.61 16.22
N ASP A 104 -6.34 -6.34 15.21
CA ASP A 104 -5.50 -7.01 14.20
C ASP A 104 -4.55 -6.03 13.50
N LEU A 105 -5.05 -4.86 13.12
CA LEU A 105 -4.24 -3.83 12.47
C LEU A 105 -3.17 -3.28 13.43
N THR A 106 -3.52 -3.04 14.69
CA THR A 106 -2.58 -2.54 15.69
C THR A 106 -1.48 -3.56 15.99
N GLU A 107 -1.84 -4.81 16.22
CA GLU A 107 -0.88 -5.90 16.42
C GLU A 107 0.04 -6.06 15.20
N TYR A 108 -0.52 -5.96 14.00
CA TYR A 108 0.26 -6.05 12.78
C TYR A 108 1.25 -4.89 12.61
N LEU A 109 0.86 -3.67 12.96
CA LEU A 109 1.76 -2.51 12.95
C LEU A 109 2.86 -2.61 14.01
N GLU A 110 2.54 -3.07 15.23
CA GLU A 110 3.56 -3.30 16.27
C GLU A 110 4.54 -4.40 15.84
N TRP A 111 4.05 -5.45 15.18
CA TRP A 111 4.90 -6.50 14.61
C TRP A 111 5.82 -5.96 13.51
N GLN A 112 5.32 -5.06 12.65
CA GLN A 112 6.15 -4.38 11.63
C GLN A 112 7.22 -3.49 12.27
N LEU A 113 6.87 -2.76 13.32
CA LEU A 113 7.80 -1.93 14.08
C LEU A 113 8.93 -2.77 14.69
N GLN A 114 8.61 -3.89 15.35
CA GLN A 114 9.61 -4.83 15.86
C GLN A 114 10.46 -5.44 14.73
N GLY A 115 9.84 -5.69 13.58
CA GLY A 115 10.53 -6.20 12.40
C GLY A 115 11.65 -5.27 11.92
N VAL A 116 11.48 -3.95 12.02
CA VAL A 116 12.55 -2.97 11.68
C VAL A 116 13.78 -3.16 12.56
N GLU A 117 13.59 -3.40 13.85
CA GLU A 117 14.70 -3.56 14.81
C GLU A 117 15.47 -4.86 14.61
N GLN A 118 14.76 -5.90 14.16
CA GLN A 118 15.28 -7.25 13.97
C GLN A 118 15.79 -7.53 12.55
N ALA A 119 15.56 -6.61 11.60
CA ALA A 119 15.93 -6.81 10.22
C ALA A 119 17.46 -6.78 10.00
N ASP A 120 17.95 -7.64 9.11
CA ASP A 120 19.36 -7.68 8.70
C ASP A 120 19.83 -6.33 8.13
N ASN A 121 18.92 -5.60 7.49
CA ASN A 121 19.13 -4.28 6.89
C ASN A 121 18.62 -3.12 7.78
N LYS A 122 18.51 -3.30 9.10
CA LYS A 122 18.03 -2.25 10.02
C LYS A 122 18.75 -0.90 9.90
N ASN A 123 20.04 -0.89 9.54
CA ASN A 123 20.80 0.34 9.34
C ASN A 123 20.35 1.11 8.09
N GLU A 124 19.98 0.38 7.03
CA GLU A 124 19.43 0.96 5.81
C GLU A 124 18.04 1.52 6.11
N LEU A 125 17.18 0.75 6.81
CA LEU A 125 15.87 1.23 7.27
C LEU A 125 15.98 2.47 8.19
N ALA A 126 16.97 2.51 9.07
CA ALA A 126 17.23 3.68 9.91
C ALA A 126 17.56 4.93 9.09
N THR A 127 18.24 4.77 7.94
CA THR A 127 18.55 5.87 7.01
C THR A 127 17.27 6.51 6.48
N PHE A 128 16.26 5.71 6.13
CA PHE A 128 14.96 6.24 5.72
C PHE A 128 14.32 7.11 6.81
N PHE A 129 14.21 6.62 8.04
CA PHE A 129 13.57 7.37 9.14
C PHE A 129 14.33 8.66 9.49
N GLN A 130 15.66 8.58 9.57
CA GLN A 130 16.52 9.75 9.82
C GLN A 130 16.39 10.78 8.70
N THR A 131 16.37 10.33 7.45
CA THR A 131 16.25 11.19 6.28
C THR A 131 14.85 11.77 6.15
N ALA A 132 13.79 11.05 6.48
CA ALA A 132 12.44 11.59 6.58
C ALA A 132 12.28 12.57 7.76
N GLY A 133 13.08 12.41 8.81
CA GLY A 133 12.97 13.21 10.03
C GLY A 133 11.77 12.81 10.89
N ILE A 134 11.39 11.53 10.84
CA ILE A 134 10.26 10.95 11.58
C ILE A 134 10.72 9.71 12.35
N SER A 135 9.99 9.34 13.39
CA SER A 135 10.26 8.06 14.08
C SER A 135 9.67 6.88 13.30
N PRO A 136 10.18 5.64 13.48
CA PRO A 136 9.54 4.45 12.93
C PRO A 136 8.06 4.33 13.34
N ARG A 137 7.76 4.61 14.62
CA ARG A 137 6.38 4.59 15.13
C ARG A 137 5.49 5.59 14.40
N GLU A 138 5.96 6.83 14.22
CA GLU A 138 5.23 7.86 13.48
C GLU A 138 4.94 7.39 12.04
N TYR A 139 5.92 6.78 11.36
CA TYR A 139 5.72 6.18 10.05
C TYR A 139 4.59 5.14 10.02
N PHE A 140 4.66 4.12 10.85
CA PHE A 140 3.71 3.00 10.81
C PHE A 140 2.30 3.41 11.28
N PHE A 141 2.20 4.22 12.34
CA PHE A 141 0.92 4.50 12.98
C PHE A 141 0.22 5.76 12.46
N GLU A 142 0.96 6.74 11.94
CA GLU A 142 0.36 8.01 11.48
C GLU A 142 0.27 8.09 9.96
N TYR A 143 1.32 7.67 9.22
CA TYR A 143 1.36 7.84 7.77
C TYR A 143 0.97 6.57 7.01
N ALA A 144 1.63 5.45 7.28
CA ALA A 144 1.55 4.23 6.47
C ALA A 144 0.41 3.29 6.88
N ARG A 145 -0.32 3.59 7.96
CA ARG A 145 -1.44 2.79 8.46
C ARG A 145 -2.41 2.33 7.37
N PRO A 146 -2.85 3.16 6.41
CA PRO A 146 -3.73 2.72 5.32
C PRO A 146 -3.12 1.64 4.42
N PHE A 147 -1.80 1.62 4.21
CA PHE A 147 -1.15 0.57 3.42
C PHE A 147 -1.12 -0.78 4.14
N TYR A 148 -0.90 -0.78 5.45
CA TYR A 148 -0.91 -2.01 6.24
C TYR A 148 -2.32 -2.55 6.44
N LEU A 149 -3.33 -1.68 6.54
CA LEU A 149 -4.74 -2.09 6.41
C LEU A 149 -4.99 -2.81 5.08
N LEU A 150 -4.53 -2.23 3.97
CA LEU A 150 -4.69 -2.82 2.64
C LEU A 150 -3.97 -4.17 2.52
N ASP A 151 -2.80 -4.34 3.14
CA ASP A 151 -2.10 -5.65 3.15
C ASP A 151 -2.94 -6.72 3.87
N LEU A 152 -3.49 -6.40 5.05
CA LEU A 152 -4.39 -7.32 5.76
C LEU A 152 -5.66 -7.63 4.97
N VAL A 153 -6.28 -6.62 4.35
CA VAL A 153 -7.43 -6.78 3.45
C VAL A 153 -7.09 -7.74 2.31
N ASN A 154 -5.95 -7.56 1.65
CA ASN A 154 -5.51 -8.43 0.55
C ASN A 154 -5.27 -9.87 1.01
N ARG A 155 -4.69 -10.08 2.20
CA ARG A 155 -4.52 -11.42 2.78
C ARG A 155 -5.87 -12.09 3.04
N ASN A 156 -6.81 -11.36 3.67
CA ASN A 156 -8.13 -11.89 3.97
C ASN A 156 -8.92 -12.24 2.69
N LEU A 157 -8.85 -11.38 1.67
CA LEU A 157 -9.44 -11.65 0.35
C LEU A 157 -8.78 -12.86 -0.32
N MET A 158 -7.46 -12.96 -0.31
CA MET A 158 -6.73 -14.10 -0.86
C MET A 158 -7.19 -15.41 -0.21
N SER A 159 -7.17 -15.48 1.13
CA SER A 159 -7.60 -16.66 1.88
C SER A 159 -9.08 -17.01 1.63
N HIS A 160 -9.96 -16.00 1.57
CA HIS A 160 -11.37 -16.20 1.26
C HIS A 160 -11.56 -16.83 -0.13
N TYR A 161 -10.92 -16.29 -1.17
CA TYR A 161 -11.06 -16.81 -2.53
C TYR A 161 -10.44 -18.20 -2.67
N GLN A 162 -9.31 -18.47 -2.02
CA GLN A 162 -8.69 -19.80 -2.00
C GLN A 162 -9.60 -20.86 -1.36
N ALA A 163 -10.28 -20.53 -0.27
CA ALA A 163 -11.21 -21.44 0.39
C ALA A 163 -12.41 -21.82 -0.50
N HIS A 164 -12.87 -20.89 -1.35
CA HIS A 164 -14.02 -21.10 -2.25
C HIS A 164 -13.65 -21.60 -3.64
N ASN A 165 -12.37 -21.53 -4.02
CA ASN A 165 -11.88 -21.92 -5.33
C ASN A 165 -10.67 -22.83 -5.16
N PRO A 166 -10.82 -24.05 -4.59
CA PRO A 166 -9.69 -24.92 -4.27
C PRO A 166 -8.84 -25.23 -5.51
N ARG A 167 -7.56 -25.52 -5.26
CA ARG A 167 -6.59 -25.91 -6.29
C ARG A 167 -7.05 -27.20 -6.98
N LEU A 168 -6.95 -27.23 -8.32
CA LEU A 168 -7.28 -28.44 -9.09
C LEU A 168 -6.18 -29.50 -8.95
N GLU A 169 -6.54 -30.78 -9.08
CA GLU A 169 -5.67 -31.95 -8.81
C GLU A 169 -4.28 -31.88 -9.49
N ASN A 170 -4.19 -31.30 -10.70
CA ASN A 170 -2.95 -31.20 -11.47
C ASN A 170 -2.54 -29.74 -11.77
N GLU A 171 -3.15 -28.75 -11.12
CA GLU A 171 -2.79 -27.34 -11.30
C GLU A 171 -1.46 -27.06 -10.57
N PRO A 172 -0.44 -26.46 -11.20
CA PRO A 172 0.76 -26.01 -10.49
C PRO A 172 0.43 -24.96 -9.42
N GLU A 173 1.19 -24.93 -8.33
CA GLU A 173 0.95 -23.99 -7.22
C GLU A 173 0.99 -22.53 -7.68
N LYS A 174 1.98 -22.17 -8.50
CA LYS A 174 2.10 -20.82 -9.05
C LYS A 174 0.86 -20.41 -9.86
N ASP A 175 0.41 -21.29 -10.76
CA ASP A 175 -0.76 -21.04 -11.62
C ASP A 175 -2.04 -20.89 -10.79
N TYR A 176 -2.16 -21.66 -9.70
CA TYR A 176 -3.24 -21.53 -8.73
C TYR A 176 -3.27 -20.12 -8.10
N TYR A 177 -2.15 -19.65 -7.55
CA TYR A 177 -2.08 -18.31 -6.96
C TYR A 177 -2.35 -17.20 -7.99
N GLU A 178 -1.82 -17.32 -9.20
CA GLU A 178 -2.06 -16.37 -10.29
C GLU A 178 -3.55 -16.32 -10.68
N ARG A 179 -4.21 -17.49 -10.76
CA ARG A 179 -5.66 -17.57 -11.03
C ARG A 179 -6.47 -16.89 -9.92
N ILE A 180 -6.16 -17.14 -8.65
CA ILE A 180 -6.87 -16.49 -7.54
C ILE A 180 -6.64 -14.97 -7.55
N ALA A 181 -5.40 -14.51 -7.74
CA ALA A 181 -5.09 -13.09 -7.83
C ALA A 181 -5.84 -12.42 -9.00
N LYS A 182 -5.96 -13.11 -10.14
CA LYS A 182 -6.73 -12.64 -11.30
C LYS A 182 -8.23 -12.52 -10.98
N LEU A 183 -8.83 -13.50 -10.32
CA LEU A 183 -10.24 -13.46 -9.93
C LEU A 183 -10.53 -12.26 -9.01
N ILE A 184 -9.69 -12.05 -8.00
CA ILE A 184 -9.82 -10.91 -7.08
C ILE A 184 -9.70 -9.59 -7.87
N LYS A 185 -8.68 -9.48 -8.72
CA LYS A 185 -8.47 -8.29 -9.56
C LYS A 185 -9.66 -7.99 -10.47
N GLU A 186 -10.24 -8.99 -11.11
CA GLU A 186 -11.41 -8.82 -11.98
C GLU A 186 -12.64 -8.34 -11.20
N THR A 187 -12.86 -8.87 -9.99
CA THR A 187 -13.92 -8.41 -9.09
C THR A 187 -13.70 -6.95 -8.67
N VAL A 188 -12.47 -6.60 -8.27
CA VAL A 188 -12.12 -5.22 -7.87
C VAL A 188 -12.24 -4.25 -9.04
N ASP A 189 -11.75 -4.62 -10.23
CA ASP A 189 -11.88 -3.79 -11.43
C ASP A 189 -13.36 -3.59 -11.82
N LYS A 190 -14.22 -4.59 -11.59
CA LYS A 190 -15.68 -4.44 -11.76
C LYS A 190 -16.24 -3.44 -10.76
N LYS A 191 -15.90 -3.56 -9.47
CA LYS A 191 -16.35 -2.62 -8.43
C LYS A 191 -15.92 -1.20 -8.73
N LEU A 192 -14.68 -0.99 -9.13
CA LEU A 192 -14.14 0.32 -9.48
C LEU A 192 -14.98 0.99 -10.59
N ARG A 193 -15.42 0.23 -11.61
CA ARG A 193 -16.30 0.73 -12.68
C ARG A 193 -17.71 1.06 -12.22
N GLU A 194 -18.21 0.35 -11.21
CA GLU A 194 -19.56 0.52 -10.67
C GLU A 194 -19.65 1.57 -9.54
N SER A 195 -18.50 2.07 -9.07
CA SER A 195 -18.42 2.96 -7.91
C SER A 195 -18.71 4.42 -8.24
N LYS A 196 -19.27 5.12 -7.25
CA LYS A 196 -19.47 6.57 -7.31
C LYS A 196 -18.22 7.28 -6.79
N VAL A 197 -17.58 8.07 -7.64
CA VAL A 197 -16.36 8.82 -7.31
C VAL A 197 -16.60 10.31 -7.45
N GLU A 198 -16.29 11.07 -6.40
CA GLU A 198 -16.29 12.53 -6.44
C GLU A 198 -14.88 13.04 -6.11
N VAL A 199 -14.28 13.83 -7.00
CA VAL A 199 -12.97 14.44 -6.77
C VAL A 199 -13.17 15.89 -6.37
N LYS A 200 -12.68 16.28 -5.20
CA LYS A 200 -12.73 17.68 -4.78
C LYS A 200 -11.58 18.43 -5.44
N GLY A 201 -11.90 19.52 -6.14
CA GLY A 201 -10.90 20.35 -6.81
C GLY A 201 -9.80 20.77 -5.85
N THR A 202 -8.55 20.40 -6.17
CA THR A 202 -7.36 20.90 -5.48
C THR A 202 -7.01 22.26 -6.07
N SER A 203 -7.82 23.26 -5.74
CA SER A 203 -7.45 24.67 -5.91
C SER A 203 -6.46 25.10 -4.83
#